data_AF-A0A7X7RJU3-F1
#
_entry.id   AF-A0A7X7RJU3-F1
#
_cell.length_a   1.000
_cell.length_b   1.000
_cell.length_c   1.000
_cell.angle_alpha   90.00
_cell.angle_beta   90.00
_cell.angle_gamma   90.00
#
_symmetry.space_group_name_H-M   'P 1'
#
loop_
_entity.id
_entity.type
_entity.pdbx_description
1 polymer ?
#
loop_
_entity_poly.entity_id
_entity_poly.type
_entity_poly.pdbx_seq_one_letter_code
_entity_poly.pdbx_strand_id
1 'polypeptide(L)'
;MNPTAPKPAPRRQFRLLWALLLFLALELAEEKNPFRQQPDHADYNFPAARPATPQRSDSPASATAQFPSGSTGASPATASPRPAGATFTLLAQSPGQVRFRFELGEFSLQEVTRPDGTYSRIILPQAQMLQRRGHPELPVFHTDFALLPDARGRLEITASQQQEIPCPPPLPSPGEQLWSERSTTAPPDPAIYNASTPYPPLLASLAGTYQLRQVFGLSLQVSPLQYLPQEGKLLVCRSFEATLTLLDQDGSESRTLPRLDDNGSFASLQSELFLNSSGLTRSANPSVGQLLFILPDSWSDTLDTYALWKRRLGFEVSIARYPADTDSGSNNIASYLAAAYSSSALTHAVIIGDWDLVPPRLVTSGTNNVPPSPNSSRDVTSDAPYACLAGDDFKADILLSRIS
;
A
#
# COMPACT_ATOMS: atom_id res chain seq x y z
N MET A 1 43.42 45.56 40.61
CA MET A 1 42.09 44.92 40.68
C MET A 1 41.22 45.57 39.61
N ASN A 2 41.00 44.89 38.48
CA ASN A 2 40.11 45.36 37.39
C ASN A 2 38.81 44.53 37.44
N PRO A 3 37.62 45.13 37.29
CA PRO A 3 36.36 44.40 37.28
C PRO A 3 36.03 43.88 35.87
N THR A 4 35.61 42.62 35.79
CA THR A 4 35.22 41.92 34.56
C THR A 4 33.74 42.18 34.23
N ALA A 5 33.46 42.52 32.96
CA ALA A 5 32.12 42.68 32.39
C ALA A 5 31.39 41.33 32.16
N PRO A 6 30.04 41.30 32.14
CA PRO A 6 29.26 40.06 32.01
C PRO A 6 29.18 39.53 30.57
N LYS A 7 29.23 38.20 30.42
CA LYS A 7 29.09 37.44 29.17
C LYS A 7 27.65 37.49 28.61
N PRO A 8 27.44 37.55 27.28
CA PRO A 8 26.11 37.48 26.67
C PRO A 8 25.60 36.03 26.52
N ALA A 9 24.28 35.86 26.64
CA ALA A 9 23.55 34.59 26.52
C ALA A 9 23.59 33.99 25.09
N PRO A 10 23.46 32.66 24.93
CA PRO A 10 23.75 31.99 23.66
C PRO A 10 22.61 32.06 22.65
N ARG A 11 22.94 32.54 21.44
CA ARG A 11 22.10 32.67 20.22
C ARG A 11 21.40 31.39 19.70
N ARG A 12 21.50 30.23 20.39
CA ARG A 12 20.91 28.96 19.95
C ARG A 12 19.41 28.82 20.28
N GLN A 13 18.94 29.37 21.41
CA GLN A 13 17.53 29.26 21.81
C GLN A 13 16.59 30.04 20.88
N PHE A 14 17.05 31.15 20.29
CA PHE A 14 16.25 31.92 19.33
C PHE A 14 16.06 31.22 17.98
N ARG A 15 16.98 30.36 17.53
CA ARG A 15 16.83 29.67 16.24
C ARG A 15 15.82 28.53 16.28
N LEU A 16 15.68 27.83 17.42
CA LEU A 16 14.66 26.79 17.60
C LEU A 16 13.25 27.38 17.67
N LEU A 17 13.06 28.51 18.35
CA LEU A 17 11.75 29.17 18.44
C LEU A 17 11.27 29.65 17.06
N TRP A 18 12.19 30.14 16.22
CA TRP A 18 11.90 30.57 14.84
C TRP A 18 11.60 29.38 13.91
N ALA A 19 12.28 28.25 14.07
CA ALA A 19 12.01 27.05 13.28
C ALA A 19 10.62 26.46 13.63
N LEU A 20 10.25 26.45 14.92
CA LEU A 20 8.93 25.99 15.38
C LEU A 20 7.80 26.89 14.87
N LEU A 21 7.99 28.22 14.88
CA LEU A 21 7.02 29.18 14.33
C LEU A 21 6.88 29.08 12.81
N LEU A 22 7.97 28.78 12.10
CA LEU A 22 7.94 28.60 10.64
C LEU A 22 7.20 27.30 10.26
N PHE A 23 7.36 26.25 11.06
CA PHE A 23 6.66 24.98 10.87
C PHE A 23 5.15 25.13 11.12
N LEU A 24 4.77 25.82 12.21
CA LEU A 24 3.37 26.11 12.54
C LEU A 24 2.68 26.98 11.48
N ALA A 25 3.42 27.94 10.90
CA ALA A 25 2.89 28.81 9.84
C ALA A 25 2.73 28.08 8.50
N LEU A 26 3.54 27.06 8.22
CA LEU A 26 3.43 26.25 7.00
C LEU A 26 2.24 25.27 7.10
N GLU A 27 2.01 24.71 8.29
CA GLU A 27 0.88 23.80 8.56
C GLU A 27 -0.48 24.52 8.50
N LEU A 28 -0.54 25.80 8.91
CA LEU A 28 -1.72 26.64 8.77
C LEU A 28 -2.02 27.08 7.32
N ALA A 29 -1.03 26.99 6.41
CA ALA A 29 -1.22 27.36 5.00
C ALA A 29 -1.71 26.18 4.13
N GLU A 30 -1.65 24.94 4.62
CA GLU A 30 -1.98 23.73 3.87
C GLU A 30 -3.36 23.12 4.16
N GLU A 31 -4.21 23.73 5.01
CA GLU A 31 -5.60 23.30 5.18
C GLU A 31 -6.50 23.65 3.97
N LYS A 32 -6.39 22.85 2.91
CA LYS A 32 -7.54 22.57 2.04
C LYS A 32 -8.36 21.47 2.72
N ASN A 33 -9.33 21.93 3.50
CA ASN A 33 -10.38 21.13 4.11
C ASN A 33 -11.08 20.20 3.07
N PRO A 34 -10.99 18.85 3.20
CA PRO A 34 -11.67 17.94 2.29
C PRO A 34 -13.18 17.76 2.62
N PHE A 35 -13.71 18.37 3.68
CA PHE A 35 -15.13 18.29 4.03
C PHE A 35 -15.94 19.47 3.47
N ARG A 36 -16.12 19.52 2.14
CA ARG A 36 -17.30 20.16 1.53
C ARG A 36 -17.45 19.80 0.05
N GLN A 37 -18.08 18.67 -0.23
CA GLN A 37 -18.81 18.47 -1.49
C GLN A 37 -20.10 17.71 -1.19
N GLN A 38 -21.20 18.46 -1.11
CA GLN A 38 -22.55 17.92 -1.16
C GLN A 38 -23.22 18.59 -2.35
N PRO A 39 -23.71 17.84 -3.35
CA PRO A 39 -24.46 18.42 -4.46
C PRO A 39 -25.90 18.72 -4.02
N ASP A 40 -26.31 19.97 -4.23
CA ASP A 40 -27.68 20.47 -4.11
C ASP A 40 -28.63 19.69 -5.02
N HIS A 41 -29.66 19.07 -4.46
CA HIS A 41 -30.92 18.77 -5.15
C HIS A 41 -32.05 18.53 -4.14
N ALA A 42 -33.00 19.47 -4.04
CA ALA A 42 -34.45 19.20 -4.02
C ALA A 42 -35.20 20.49 -3.63
N ASP A 43 -35.53 21.34 -4.61
CA ASP A 43 -36.57 22.35 -4.44
C ASP A 43 -37.94 21.78 -4.79
N TYR A 44 -38.86 22.05 -3.88
CA TYR A 44 -40.25 21.63 -3.83
C TYR A 44 -41.11 22.26 -4.93
N ASN A 45 -42.00 21.44 -5.48
CA ASN A 45 -43.17 21.83 -6.28
C ASN A 45 -44.18 22.66 -5.45
N PHE A 46 -44.73 23.73 -6.03
CA PHE A 46 -46.16 24.08 -5.95
C PHE A 46 -46.62 24.82 -7.23
N PRO A 47 -47.91 24.71 -7.63
CA PRO A 47 -48.38 24.96 -9.00
C PRO A 47 -49.10 26.31 -9.17
N ALA A 48 -49.13 26.85 -10.40
CA ALA A 48 -50.27 27.61 -10.91
C ALA A 48 -50.23 27.85 -12.43
N ALA A 49 -51.38 27.58 -13.05
CA ALA A 49 -51.99 28.25 -14.20
C ALA A 49 -51.39 28.12 -15.63
N ARG A 50 -52.14 27.39 -16.48
CA ARG A 50 -52.27 27.60 -17.94
C ARG A 50 -53.14 28.86 -18.22
N PRO A 51 -53.10 29.48 -19.42
CA PRO A 51 -53.86 29.01 -20.62
C PRO A 51 -53.06 29.14 -21.96
N ALA A 52 -53.12 28.14 -22.86
CA ALA A 52 -53.96 28.06 -24.08
C ALA A 52 -53.21 28.44 -25.39
N THR A 53 -52.76 27.46 -26.22
CA THR A 53 -53.36 26.98 -27.53
C THR A 53 -52.88 27.82 -28.76
N PRO A 54 -52.82 27.32 -30.03
CA PRO A 54 -52.18 26.11 -30.57
C PRO A 54 -51.52 26.26 -32.00
N GLN A 55 -51.05 25.13 -32.56
CA GLN A 55 -50.91 24.78 -34.01
C GLN A 55 -49.86 25.59 -34.85
N ARG A 56 -49.21 25.11 -35.93
CA ARG A 56 -49.41 23.98 -36.85
C ARG A 56 -48.12 23.77 -37.68
N SER A 57 -47.92 22.52 -38.11
CA SER A 57 -47.45 22.00 -39.42
C SER A 57 -46.50 22.82 -40.35
N ASP A 58 -45.42 22.19 -40.83
CA ASP A 58 -45.32 21.64 -42.20
C ASP A 58 -43.85 21.38 -42.61
N SER A 59 -43.57 20.13 -43.03
CA SER A 59 -42.51 19.80 -44.01
C SER A 59 -43.12 19.96 -45.42
N PRO A 60 -42.36 20.00 -46.55
CA PRO A 60 -41.63 18.81 -47.04
C PRO A 60 -40.40 19.07 -47.96
N ALA A 61 -39.74 17.96 -48.33
CA ALA A 61 -39.13 17.66 -49.66
C ALA A 61 -37.90 18.48 -50.11
N SER A 62 -36.87 17.97 -50.78
CA SER A 62 -36.50 16.69 -51.40
C SER A 62 -35.04 16.81 -51.86
N ALA A 63 -34.30 15.70 -51.98
CA ALA A 63 -33.61 15.30 -53.22
C ALA A 63 -32.51 14.26 -52.97
N THR A 64 -32.69 13.16 -53.67
CA THR A 64 -31.90 11.93 -53.77
C THR A 64 -30.65 12.13 -54.64
N ALA A 65 -29.53 11.50 -54.29
CA ALA A 65 -28.54 11.01 -55.26
C ALA A 65 -27.72 9.85 -54.66
N GLN A 66 -27.90 8.65 -55.21
CA GLN A 66 -26.97 7.51 -55.13
C GLN A 66 -26.20 7.47 -56.47
N PHE A 67 -24.88 7.25 -56.56
CA PHE A 67 -24.09 5.99 -56.54
C PHE A 67 -22.67 6.33 -57.12
N PRO A 68 -21.63 5.45 -57.20
CA PRO A 68 -21.36 4.14 -56.55
C PRO A 68 -19.91 3.91 -56.02
N SER A 69 -19.74 2.79 -55.29
CA SER A 69 -18.61 1.84 -55.22
C SER A 69 -17.14 2.30 -55.03
N GLY A 70 -16.55 1.85 -53.90
CA GLY A 70 -15.21 1.24 -53.86
C GLY A 70 -14.20 1.86 -52.90
N SER A 71 -13.96 1.23 -51.74
CA SER A 71 -12.63 0.85 -51.25
C SER A 71 -12.71 0.27 -49.84
N THR A 72 -12.12 -0.91 -49.68
CA THR A 72 -11.69 -1.54 -48.43
C THR A 72 -11.07 -0.54 -47.45
N GLY A 73 -11.63 -0.47 -46.24
CA GLY A 73 -11.04 0.22 -45.10
C GLY A 73 -11.47 -0.49 -43.83
N ALA A 74 -10.69 -1.51 -43.42
CA ALA A 74 -10.78 -2.02 -42.06
C ALA A 74 -10.34 -0.88 -41.12
N SER A 75 -11.29 -0.34 -40.36
CA SER A 75 -10.95 0.55 -39.25
C SER A 75 -10.01 -0.19 -38.30
N PRO A 76 -8.83 0.37 -37.96
CA PRO A 76 -8.05 -0.19 -36.87
C PRO A 76 -8.89 0.01 -35.61
N ALA A 77 -9.25 -1.09 -34.94
CA ALA A 77 -9.78 -1.04 -33.59
C ALA A 77 -8.78 -0.23 -32.77
N THR A 78 -9.18 0.98 -32.35
CA THR A 78 -8.39 1.80 -31.44
C THR A 78 -8.31 1.03 -30.14
N ALA A 79 -7.18 0.33 -29.93
CA ALA A 79 -6.87 -0.26 -28.65
C ALA A 79 -6.88 0.88 -27.64
N SER A 80 -7.81 0.83 -26.68
CA SER A 80 -7.80 1.74 -25.54
C SER A 80 -6.38 1.75 -24.95
N PRO A 81 -5.80 2.92 -24.64
CA PRO A 81 -4.45 2.98 -24.10
C PRO A 81 -4.41 2.16 -22.80
N ARG A 82 -3.60 1.10 -22.80
CA ARG A 82 -3.41 0.25 -21.62
C ARG A 82 -2.73 1.05 -20.50
N PRO A 83 -3.03 0.75 -19.22
CA PRO A 83 -2.40 1.43 -18.10
C PRO A 83 -0.88 1.26 -18.11
N ALA A 84 -0.17 2.18 -17.45
CA ALA A 84 1.29 2.15 -17.33
C ALA A 84 1.82 1.05 -16.38
N GLY A 85 0.92 0.31 -15.72
CA GLY A 85 1.21 -0.80 -14.81
C GLY A 85 0.13 -1.87 -14.93
N ALA A 86 -0.10 -2.69 -13.91
CA ALA A 86 -1.25 -3.58 -13.89
C ALA A 86 -2.41 -2.99 -13.09
N THR A 87 -3.63 -3.40 -13.44
CA THR A 87 -4.85 -2.97 -12.75
C THR A 87 -5.65 -4.17 -12.28
N PHE A 88 -6.13 -4.10 -11.04
CA PHE A 88 -7.12 -5.02 -10.50
C PHE A 88 -8.47 -4.30 -10.45
N THR A 89 -9.49 -4.89 -11.04
CA THR A 89 -10.85 -4.33 -11.08
C THR A 89 -11.83 -5.30 -10.43
N LEU A 90 -12.59 -4.82 -9.46
CA LEU A 90 -13.70 -5.56 -8.88
C LEU A 90 -14.83 -5.66 -9.90
N LEU A 91 -15.27 -6.88 -10.22
CA LEU A 91 -16.38 -7.13 -11.16
C LEU A 91 -17.70 -7.32 -10.42
N ALA A 92 -17.66 -8.12 -9.34
CA ALA A 92 -18.82 -8.39 -8.51
C ALA A 92 -18.39 -8.84 -7.12
N GLN A 93 -19.25 -8.63 -6.14
CA GLN A 93 -19.03 -9.06 -4.76
C GLN A 93 -20.36 -9.51 -4.13
N SER A 94 -20.29 -10.61 -3.40
CA SER A 94 -21.33 -11.07 -2.48
C SER A 94 -20.66 -11.53 -1.18
N PRO A 95 -21.42 -11.81 -0.11
CA PRO A 95 -20.87 -12.59 1.00
C PRO A 95 -20.23 -13.88 0.46
N GLY A 96 -19.00 -14.17 0.88
CA GLY A 96 -18.29 -15.41 0.52
C GLY A 96 -17.67 -15.44 -0.87
N GLN A 97 -17.94 -14.48 -1.75
CA GLN A 97 -17.41 -14.51 -3.12
C GLN A 97 -17.03 -13.12 -3.63
N VAL A 98 -15.82 -13.04 -4.20
CA VAL A 98 -15.30 -11.84 -4.85
C VAL A 98 -14.87 -12.21 -6.26
N ARG A 99 -15.45 -11.55 -7.27
CA ARG A 99 -15.05 -11.71 -8.68
C ARG A 99 -14.29 -10.48 -9.11
N PHE A 100 -13.12 -10.68 -9.68
CA PHE A 100 -12.25 -9.59 -10.11
C PHE A 100 -11.55 -9.91 -11.43
N ARG A 101 -11.03 -8.86 -12.06
CA ARG A 101 -10.25 -8.92 -13.29
C ARG A 101 -8.88 -8.32 -13.06
N PHE A 102 -7.87 -9.01 -13.55
CA PHE A 102 -6.52 -8.49 -13.69
C PHE A 102 -6.25 -8.10 -15.14
N GLU A 103 -5.62 -6.95 -15.36
CA GLU A 103 -5.13 -6.52 -16.66
C GLU A 103 -3.69 -6.05 -16.56
N LEU A 104 -2.83 -6.60 -17.43
CA LEU A 104 -1.44 -6.20 -17.55
C LEU A 104 -1.34 -4.99 -18.49
N GLY A 105 -0.64 -3.96 -18.02
CA GLY A 105 -0.26 -2.81 -18.83
C GLY A 105 0.73 -3.13 -19.94
N GLU A 106 1.20 -2.07 -20.62
CA GLU A 106 2.31 -2.25 -21.56
C GLU A 106 3.63 -2.46 -20.83
N PHE A 107 4.44 -3.38 -21.38
CA PHE A 107 5.84 -3.56 -21.00
C PHE A 107 6.69 -3.58 -22.26
N SER A 108 7.98 -3.31 -22.08
CA SER A 108 8.98 -3.49 -23.12
C SER A 108 10.06 -4.47 -22.69
N LEU A 109 10.59 -5.22 -23.65
CA LEU A 109 11.77 -6.06 -23.48
C LEU A 109 12.98 -5.33 -24.07
N GLN A 110 14.02 -5.17 -23.27
CA GLN A 110 15.31 -4.63 -23.71
C GLN A 110 16.35 -5.72 -23.64
N GLU A 111 17.07 -5.97 -24.73
CA GLU A 111 18.21 -6.89 -24.71
C GLU A 111 19.42 -6.24 -24.03
N VAL A 112 20.08 -7.00 -23.17
CA VAL A 112 21.25 -6.59 -22.40
C VAL A 112 22.32 -7.66 -22.53
N THR A 113 23.48 -7.29 -23.06
CA THR A 113 24.64 -8.18 -23.13
C THR A 113 25.50 -8.02 -21.87
N ARG A 114 25.81 -9.14 -21.22
CA ARG A 114 26.77 -9.27 -20.11
C ARG A 114 27.92 -10.20 -20.55
N PRO A 115 29.06 -10.22 -19.85
CA PRO A 115 30.16 -11.14 -20.17
C PRO A 115 29.76 -12.63 -20.14
N ASP A 116 28.73 -12.99 -19.37
CA ASP A 116 28.19 -14.34 -19.20
C ASP A 116 27.04 -14.69 -20.16
N GLY A 117 26.54 -13.74 -20.95
CA GLY A 117 25.49 -14.02 -21.95
C GLY A 117 24.63 -12.81 -22.33
N THR A 118 23.73 -13.03 -23.28
CA THR A 118 22.69 -12.05 -23.66
C THR A 118 21.41 -12.37 -22.92
N TYR A 119 20.85 -11.35 -22.27
CA TYR A 119 19.66 -11.46 -21.42
C TYR A 119 18.59 -10.45 -21.84
N SER A 120 17.36 -10.66 -21.39
CA SER A 120 16.27 -9.71 -21.53
C SER A 120 15.98 -8.99 -20.21
N ARG A 121 15.88 -7.66 -20.27
CA ARG A 121 15.40 -6.81 -19.19
C ARG A 121 13.95 -6.45 -19.47
N ILE A 122 13.06 -6.79 -18.54
CA ILE A 122 11.66 -6.39 -18.59
C ILE A 122 11.54 -5.02 -17.96
N ILE A 123 10.96 -4.08 -18.70
CA ILE A 123 10.67 -2.73 -18.24
C ILE A 123 9.15 -2.60 -18.20
N LEU A 124 8.62 -2.52 -16.99
CA LEU A 124 7.22 -2.22 -16.74
C LEU A 124 7.15 -1.28 -15.52
N PRO A 125 6.64 -0.05 -15.68
CA PRO A 125 6.52 0.90 -14.58
C PRO A 125 5.69 0.34 -13.43
N GLN A 126 6.05 0.71 -12.19
CA GLN A 126 5.32 0.36 -10.96
C GLN A 126 5.28 -1.14 -10.60
N ALA A 127 5.84 -2.04 -11.42
CA ALA A 127 5.98 -3.43 -11.01
C ALA A 127 7.05 -3.59 -9.93
N GLN A 128 6.72 -4.42 -8.95
CA GLN A 128 7.72 -5.03 -8.08
C GLN A 128 8.36 -6.19 -8.84
N MET A 129 9.65 -6.43 -8.64
CA MET A 129 10.37 -7.54 -9.27
C MET A 129 10.62 -8.64 -8.25
N LEU A 130 10.57 -9.91 -8.67
CA LEU A 130 10.97 -11.03 -7.82
C LEU A 130 12.43 -10.88 -7.37
N GLN A 131 12.63 -10.73 -6.06
CA GLN A 131 13.94 -10.55 -5.44
C GLN A 131 14.58 -11.89 -5.02
N ARG A 132 14.57 -12.89 -5.90
CA ARG A 132 15.22 -14.19 -5.64
C ARG A 132 16.56 -14.26 -6.37
N ARG A 133 17.65 -14.23 -5.61
CA ARG A 133 19.00 -14.21 -6.17
C ARG A 133 19.21 -15.35 -7.18
N GLY A 134 19.72 -15.00 -8.36
CA GLY A 134 20.03 -15.93 -9.44
C GLY A 134 18.83 -16.46 -10.23
N HIS A 135 17.59 -16.14 -9.83
CA HIS A 135 16.39 -16.51 -10.56
C HIS A 135 16.02 -15.42 -11.58
N PRO A 136 15.23 -15.73 -12.62
CA PRO A 136 14.71 -14.74 -13.56
C PRO A 136 14.02 -13.57 -12.85
N GLU A 137 14.48 -12.35 -13.13
CA GLU A 137 13.90 -11.10 -12.63
C GLU A 137 12.63 -10.78 -13.41
N LEU A 138 11.49 -11.23 -12.87
CA LEU A 138 10.17 -11.09 -13.48
C LEU A 138 9.26 -10.21 -12.60
N PRO A 139 8.37 -9.41 -13.21
CA PRO A 139 7.47 -8.53 -12.47
C PRO A 139 6.37 -9.32 -11.75
N VAL A 140 6.00 -8.84 -10.57
CA VAL A 140 4.90 -9.33 -9.75
C VAL A 140 4.02 -8.18 -9.30
N PHE A 141 2.74 -8.50 -9.11
CA PHE A 141 1.72 -7.58 -8.64
C PHE A 141 0.98 -8.18 -7.48
N HIS A 142 0.51 -7.32 -6.59
CA HIS A 142 -0.23 -7.71 -5.40
C HIS A 142 -1.57 -6.98 -5.35
N THR A 143 -2.58 -7.68 -4.83
CA THR A 143 -3.83 -7.07 -4.38
C THR A 143 -4.27 -7.80 -3.13
N ASP A 144 -4.95 -7.09 -2.23
CA ASP A 144 -5.40 -7.65 -0.97
C ASP A 144 -6.94 -7.70 -0.91
N PHE A 145 -7.46 -8.65 -0.14
CA PHE A 145 -8.88 -8.81 0.13
C PHE A 145 -9.13 -8.85 1.63
N ALA A 146 -10.14 -8.13 2.11
CA ALA A 146 -10.58 -8.25 3.49
C ALA A 146 -11.34 -9.56 3.69
N LEU A 147 -11.09 -10.23 4.82
CA LEU A 147 -11.78 -11.44 5.24
C LEU A 147 -12.06 -11.42 6.75
N LEU A 148 -12.89 -12.36 7.19
CA LEU A 148 -13.14 -12.60 8.61
C LEU A 148 -11.93 -13.28 9.28
N PRO A 149 -11.84 -13.19 10.62
CA PRO A 149 -10.88 -14.00 11.37
C PRO A 149 -11.01 -15.49 11.00
N ASP A 150 -9.87 -16.16 10.84
CA ASP A 150 -9.74 -17.59 10.50
C ASP A 150 -10.35 -18.05 9.18
N ALA A 151 -10.89 -17.14 8.37
CA ALA A 151 -11.38 -17.45 7.05
C ALA A 151 -10.23 -17.79 6.09
N ARG A 152 -10.54 -18.57 5.06
CA ARG A 152 -9.57 -19.02 4.04
C ARG A 152 -10.04 -18.66 2.65
N GLY A 153 -9.11 -18.39 1.75
CA GLY A 153 -9.40 -18.13 0.34
C GLY A 153 -9.21 -19.37 -0.53
N ARG A 154 -10.11 -19.58 -1.49
CA ARG A 154 -9.90 -20.47 -2.64
C ARG A 154 -10.00 -19.63 -3.92
N LEU A 155 -8.92 -19.62 -4.68
CA LEU A 155 -8.83 -18.89 -5.94
C LEU A 155 -9.11 -19.81 -7.13
N GLU A 156 -9.99 -19.39 -8.01
CA GLU A 156 -10.26 -20.05 -9.29
C GLU A 156 -10.13 -19.04 -10.43
N ILE A 157 -9.26 -19.32 -11.40
CA ILE A 157 -9.10 -18.50 -12.61
C ILE A 157 -10.04 -19.06 -13.67
N THR A 158 -11.03 -18.28 -14.08
CA THR A 158 -12.12 -18.74 -14.96
C THR A 158 -11.82 -18.47 -16.44
N ALA A 159 -11.07 -17.43 -16.75
CA ALA A 159 -10.67 -17.08 -18.11
C ALA A 159 -9.30 -16.39 -18.10
N SER A 160 -8.44 -16.68 -19.06
CA SER A 160 -7.16 -15.95 -19.22
C SER A 160 -6.82 -15.75 -20.69
N GLN A 161 -6.19 -14.61 -21.00
CA GLN A 161 -5.62 -14.30 -22.30
C GLN A 161 -4.11 -14.39 -22.20
N GLN A 162 -3.52 -15.38 -22.87
CA GLN A 162 -2.08 -15.62 -22.85
C GLN A 162 -1.48 -15.49 -24.25
N GLN A 163 -0.22 -15.09 -24.30
CA GLN A 163 0.57 -15.04 -25.52
C GLN A 163 2.02 -15.43 -25.23
N GLU A 164 2.67 -16.08 -26.19
CA GLU A 164 4.09 -16.38 -26.12
C GLU A 164 4.88 -15.33 -26.91
N ILE A 165 5.95 -14.83 -26.30
CA ILE A 165 6.88 -13.90 -26.95
C ILE A 165 8.28 -14.51 -26.91
N PRO A 166 8.95 -14.71 -28.06
CA PRO A 166 10.36 -15.10 -28.07
C PRO A 166 11.21 -14.06 -27.32
N CYS A 167 12.08 -14.50 -26.42
CA CYS A 167 13.00 -13.59 -25.73
C CYS A 167 14.30 -14.31 -25.33
N PRO A 168 15.43 -13.59 -25.26
CA PRO A 168 16.59 -14.05 -24.51
C PRO A 168 16.21 -14.34 -23.04
N PRO A 169 16.99 -15.17 -22.31
CA PRO A 169 16.74 -15.45 -20.90
C PRO A 169 16.59 -14.14 -20.10
N PRO A 170 15.56 -13.99 -19.25
CA PRO A 170 15.44 -12.80 -18.40
C PRO A 170 16.67 -12.63 -17.51
N LEU A 171 17.02 -11.40 -17.18
CA LEU A 171 18.14 -11.11 -16.30
C LEU A 171 18.00 -11.85 -14.97
N PRO A 172 19.06 -12.50 -14.44
CA PRO A 172 19.02 -13.04 -13.10
C PRO A 172 19.00 -11.92 -12.06
N SER A 173 18.07 -12.04 -11.12
CA SER A 173 17.86 -11.08 -10.04
C SER A 173 19.04 -11.09 -9.06
N PRO A 174 19.52 -9.91 -8.62
CA PRO A 174 20.55 -9.81 -7.59
C PRO A 174 20.06 -10.28 -6.21
N GLY A 175 18.74 -10.43 -6.03
CA GLY A 175 18.09 -10.73 -4.77
C GLY A 175 18.03 -9.52 -3.82
N GLU A 176 17.48 -9.75 -2.63
CA GLU A 176 17.50 -8.75 -1.55
C GLU A 176 18.94 -8.46 -1.11
N GLN A 177 19.26 -7.17 -0.98
CA GLN A 177 20.60 -6.70 -0.66
C GLN A 177 20.56 -5.52 0.29
N LEU A 178 21.54 -5.45 1.20
CA LEU A 178 21.79 -4.24 1.95
C LEU A 178 22.25 -3.13 1.00
N TRP A 179 21.89 -1.90 1.33
CA TRP A 179 22.32 -0.72 0.57
C TRP A 179 23.85 -0.63 0.46
N SER A 180 24.58 -1.01 1.52
CA SER A 180 26.05 -1.02 1.56
C SER A 180 26.70 -2.13 0.74
N GLU A 181 25.95 -3.17 0.37
CA GLU A 181 26.46 -4.39 -0.30
C GLU A 181 25.84 -4.56 -1.71
N ARG A 182 25.29 -3.48 -2.26
CA ARG A 182 24.51 -3.52 -3.49
C ARG A 182 25.35 -4.01 -4.67
N SER A 183 25.00 -5.18 -5.20
CA SER A 183 25.53 -5.73 -6.45
C SER A 183 24.49 -5.59 -7.56
N THR A 184 24.92 -5.14 -8.73
CA THR A 184 24.07 -5.00 -9.91
C THR A 184 23.92 -6.31 -10.71
N THR A 185 24.62 -7.38 -10.30
CA THR A 185 24.66 -8.65 -11.03
C THR A 185 24.66 -9.86 -10.10
N ALA A 186 23.96 -10.92 -10.51
CA ALA A 186 24.05 -12.26 -9.94
C ALA A 186 24.21 -13.28 -11.07
N PRO A 187 24.90 -14.42 -10.84
CA PRO A 187 24.96 -15.50 -11.81
C PRO A 187 23.57 -16.17 -11.95
N PRO A 188 23.20 -16.66 -13.14
CA PRO A 188 21.96 -17.40 -13.34
C PRO A 188 22.02 -18.74 -12.61
N ASP A 189 20.92 -19.12 -11.96
CA ASP A 189 20.78 -20.43 -11.35
C ASP A 189 20.53 -21.50 -12.44
N PRO A 190 21.48 -22.43 -12.67
CA PRO A 190 21.33 -23.43 -13.72
C PRO A 190 20.13 -24.37 -13.49
N ALA A 191 19.66 -24.52 -12.25
CA ALA A 191 18.48 -25.34 -11.96
C ALA A 191 17.20 -24.72 -12.52
N ILE A 192 17.13 -23.38 -12.62
CA ILE A 192 15.97 -22.65 -13.15
C ILE A 192 16.13 -22.38 -14.64
N TYR A 193 17.31 -21.92 -15.07
CA TYR A 193 17.54 -21.54 -16.47
C TYR A 193 17.65 -22.74 -17.43
N ASN A 194 17.79 -23.97 -16.91
CA ASN A 194 17.75 -25.20 -17.70
C ASN A 194 16.49 -26.06 -17.40
N ALA A 195 15.54 -25.55 -16.61
CA ALA A 195 14.33 -26.29 -16.26
C ALA A 195 13.39 -26.46 -17.45
N SER A 196 12.65 -27.57 -17.49
CA SER A 196 11.55 -27.79 -18.43
C SER A 196 10.24 -27.11 -18.03
N THR A 197 10.16 -26.57 -16.81
CA THR A 197 8.96 -25.95 -16.26
C THR A 197 9.04 -24.42 -16.31
N PRO A 198 7.90 -23.71 -16.43
CA PRO A 198 7.88 -22.25 -16.37
C PRO A 198 8.37 -21.72 -15.01
N TYR A 199 9.00 -20.55 -15.03
CA TYR A 199 9.33 -19.79 -13.83
C TYR A 199 8.69 -18.39 -13.84
N PRO A 200 7.97 -17.98 -12.78
CA PRO A 200 7.46 -18.83 -11.70
C PRO A 200 6.47 -19.87 -12.22
N PRO A 201 6.24 -20.97 -11.49
CA PRO A 201 5.36 -22.05 -11.96
C PRO A 201 3.87 -21.67 -11.99
N LEU A 202 3.45 -20.73 -11.14
CA LEU A 202 2.05 -20.32 -11.01
C LEU A 202 1.85 -18.88 -11.49
N LEU A 203 0.78 -18.66 -12.25
CA LEU A 203 0.32 -17.33 -12.67
C LEU A 203 -0.14 -16.49 -11.47
N ALA A 204 -0.83 -17.11 -10.52
CA ALA A 204 -1.33 -16.43 -9.33
C ALA A 204 -1.33 -17.37 -8.13
N SER A 205 -1.05 -16.84 -6.95
CA SER A 205 -1.02 -17.59 -5.70
C SER A 205 -1.46 -16.71 -4.53
N LEU A 206 -2.20 -17.30 -3.60
CA LEU A 206 -2.51 -16.65 -2.32
C LEU A 206 -1.25 -16.69 -1.45
N ALA A 207 -0.71 -15.52 -1.10
CA ALA A 207 0.57 -15.36 -0.41
C ALA A 207 0.47 -15.48 1.12
N GLY A 208 -0.75 -15.52 1.67
CA GLY A 208 -1.01 -15.69 3.10
C GLY A 208 -2.01 -14.66 3.62
N THR A 209 -2.40 -14.87 4.88
CA THR A 209 -3.25 -13.95 5.63
C THR A 209 -2.42 -13.11 6.59
N TYR A 210 -2.82 -11.88 6.81
CA TYR A 210 -2.26 -10.97 7.81
C TYR A 210 -3.38 -10.27 8.57
N GLN A 211 -3.03 -9.63 9.68
CA GLN A 211 -3.91 -8.81 10.48
C GLN A 211 -3.52 -7.34 10.33
N LEU A 212 -4.52 -6.48 10.19
CA LEU A 212 -4.35 -5.03 10.24
C LEU A 212 -5.40 -4.51 11.21
N ARG A 213 -5.00 -4.34 12.46
CA ARG A 213 -5.88 -4.09 13.60
C ARG A 213 -6.97 -5.17 13.75
N GLN A 214 -8.23 -4.79 13.60
CA GLN A 214 -9.36 -5.71 13.72
C GLN A 214 -9.76 -6.40 12.40
N VAL A 215 -9.09 -6.05 11.29
CA VAL A 215 -9.42 -6.57 9.96
C VAL A 215 -8.33 -7.51 9.49
N PHE A 216 -8.72 -8.67 8.96
CA PHE A 216 -7.79 -9.61 8.36
C PHE A 216 -7.71 -9.33 6.86
N GLY A 217 -6.50 -9.45 6.30
CA GLY A 217 -6.21 -9.31 4.88
C GLY A 217 -5.68 -10.62 4.29
N LEU A 218 -6.09 -10.95 3.07
CA LEU A 218 -5.59 -12.07 2.29
C LEU A 218 -4.90 -11.51 1.06
N SER A 219 -3.61 -11.77 0.91
CA SER A 219 -2.83 -11.25 -0.20
C SER A 219 -2.82 -12.20 -1.39
N LEU A 220 -3.07 -11.66 -2.58
CA LEU A 220 -2.92 -12.35 -3.85
C LEU A 220 -1.69 -11.82 -4.58
N GLN A 221 -0.75 -12.70 -4.87
CA GLN A 221 0.38 -12.41 -5.75
C GLN A 221 0.05 -12.90 -7.17
N VAL A 222 0.27 -12.05 -8.16
CA VAL A 222 0.13 -12.34 -9.59
C VAL A 222 1.49 -12.19 -10.27
N SER A 223 1.90 -13.23 -10.99
CA SER A 223 3.12 -13.31 -11.80
C SER A 223 2.72 -13.44 -13.28
N PRO A 224 2.38 -12.33 -13.96
CA PRO A 224 1.78 -12.38 -15.30
C PRO A 224 2.79 -12.74 -16.40
N LEU A 225 4.09 -12.73 -16.09
CA LEU A 225 5.16 -13.12 -16.98
C LEU A 225 5.83 -14.37 -16.42
N GLN A 226 5.84 -15.44 -17.21
CA GLN A 226 6.49 -16.71 -16.88
C GLN A 226 7.52 -17.04 -17.96
N TYR A 227 8.76 -17.29 -17.56
CA TYR A 227 9.82 -17.69 -18.48
C TYR A 227 9.78 -19.19 -18.73
N LEU A 228 9.81 -19.59 -20.00
CA LEU A 228 9.90 -20.98 -20.48
C LEU A 228 11.33 -21.25 -20.95
N PRO A 229 12.23 -21.82 -20.12
CA PRO A 229 13.66 -21.83 -20.40
C PRO A 229 14.04 -22.69 -21.61
N GLN A 230 13.45 -23.87 -21.75
CA GLN A 230 13.74 -24.77 -22.87
C GLN A 230 13.29 -24.22 -24.23
N GLU A 231 12.26 -23.38 -24.24
CA GLU A 231 11.71 -22.81 -25.47
C GLU A 231 12.32 -21.46 -25.84
N GLY A 232 12.99 -20.79 -24.90
CA GLY A 232 13.49 -19.43 -25.09
C GLY A 232 12.35 -18.42 -25.29
N LYS A 233 11.27 -18.58 -24.52
CA LYS A 233 10.06 -17.75 -24.64
C LYS A 233 9.59 -17.24 -23.29
N LEU A 234 8.85 -16.14 -23.34
CA LEU A 234 8.09 -15.59 -22.24
C LEU A 234 6.61 -15.85 -22.48
N LEU A 235 5.97 -16.58 -21.59
CA LEU A 235 4.52 -16.72 -21.52
C LEU A 235 3.95 -15.51 -20.77
N VAL A 236 3.09 -14.75 -21.44
CA VAL A 236 2.57 -13.47 -20.96
C VAL A 236 1.06 -13.56 -20.83
N CYS A 237 0.56 -13.45 -19.60
CA CYS A 237 -0.87 -13.29 -19.32
C CYS A 237 -1.24 -11.81 -19.40
N ARG A 238 -2.00 -11.43 -20.44
CA ARG A 238 -2.47 -10.05 -20.66
C ARG A 238 -3.64 -9.69 -19.75
N SER A 239 -4.53 -10.64 -19.51
CA SER A 239 -5.64 -10.44 -18.58
C SER A 239 -6.17 -11.78 -18.11
N PHE A 240 -6.77 -11.81 -16.92
CA PHE A 240 -7.58 -12.94 -16.49
C PHE A 240 -8.75 -12.47 -15.62
N GLU A 241 -9.80 -13.26 -15.59
CA GLU A 241 -10.87 -13.17 -14.60
C GLU A 241 -10.72 -14.28 -13.59
N ALA A 242 -10.95 -13.95 -12.32
CA ALA A 242 -10.88 -14.90 -11.24
C ALA A 242 -12.01 -14.70 -10.23
N THR A 243 -12.36 -15.80 -9.59
CA THR A 243 -13.29 -15.87 -8.48
C THR A 243 -12.52 -16.28 -7.24
N LEU A 244 -12.57 -15.45 -6.20
CA LEU A 244 -12.08 -15.76 -4.87
C LEU A 244 -13.28 -16.16 -4.01
N THR A 245 -13.33 -17.42 -3.58
CA THR A 245 -14.29 -17.89 -2.58
C THR A 245 -13.67 -17.75 -1.19
N LEU A 246 -14.36 -17.07 -0.29
CA LEU A 246 -14.01 -16.95 1.12
C LEU A 246 -14.76 -18.04 1.90
N LEU A 247 -14.01 -18.84 2.64
CA LEU A 247 -14.50 -19.97 3.40
C LEU A 247 -14.35 -19.70 4.89
N ASP A 248 -15.38 -20.00 5.67
CA ASP A 248 -15.31 -19.98 7.14
C ASP A 248 -14.49 -21.18 7.65
N GLN A 249 -14.26 -21.24 8.97
CA GLN A 249 -13.42 -22.28 9.59
C GLN A 249 -13.91 -23.71 9.30
N ASP A 250 -15.21 -23.91 9.14
CA ASP A 250 -15.85 -25.19 8.84
C ASP A 250 -15.76 -25.58 7.34
N GLY A 251 -15.17 -24.71 6.51
CA GLY A 251 -15.04 -24.89 5.07
C GLY A 251 -16.29 -24.50 4.27
N SER A 252 -17.33 -23.98 4.92
CA SER A 252 -18.51 -23.44 4.24
C SER A 252 -18.22 -22.06 3.65
N GLU A 253 -18.96 -21.66 2.62
CA GLU A 253 -18.84 -20.30 2.06
C GLU A 253 -19.31 -19.26 3.06
N SER A 254 -18.47 -18.25 3.28
CA SER A 254 -18.75 -17.22 4.27
C SER A 254 -20.01 -16.44 3.94
N ARG A 255 -20.88 -16.24 4.92
CA ARG A 255 -22.13 -15.49 4.76
C ARG A 255 -22.08 -14.09 5.36
N THR A 256 -20.95 -13.76 5.98
CA THR A 256 -20.75 -12.51 6.70
C THR A 256 -19.62 -11.75 6.03
N LEU A 257 -19.80 -10.45 5.85
CA LEU A 257 -18.74 -9.56 5.35
C LEU A 257 -17.96 -9.00 6.53
N PRO A 258 -16.64 -8.84 6.41
CA PRO A 258 -15.87 -8.14 7.42
C PRO A 258 -16.28 -6.68 7.51
N ARG A 259 -15.99 -6.07 8.65
CA ARG A 259 -16.22 -4.66 8.91
C ARG A 259 -14.87 -3.94 8.94
N LEU A 260 -14.82 -2.75 8.36
CA LEU A 260 -13.65 -1.89 8.42
C LEU A 260 -13.41 -1.37 9.84
N ASP A 261 -12.22 -0.85 10.10
CA ASP A 261 -11.84 -0.33 11.41
C ASP A 261 -12.77 0.81 11.87
N ASP A 262 -12.94 0.95 13.17
CA ASP A 262 -13.71 2.05 13.76
C ASP A 262 -13.00 3.40 13.69
N ASN A 263 -11.67 3.39 13.63
CA ASN A 263 -10.88 4.59 13.42
C ASN A 263 -10.97 5.06 11.96
N GLY A 264 -11.29 6.34 11.76
CA GLY A 264 -11.49 6.90 10.42
C GLY A 264 -10.27 6.81 9.50
N SER A 265 -9.06 6.98 10.05
CA SER A 265 -7.81 6.91 9.28
C SER A 265 -7.54 5.48 8.82
N PHE A 266 -7.68 4.49 9.71
CA PHE A 266 -7.51 3.08 9.35
C PHE A 266 -8.61 2.57 8.42
N ALA A 267 -9.87 2.98 8.63
CA ALA A 267 -10.96 2.64 7.72
C ALA A 267 -10.70 3.16 6.30
N SER A 268 -10.14 4.37 6.18
CA SER A 268 -9.77 4.97 4.89
C SER A 268 -8.64 4.18 4.23
N LEU A 269 -7.56 3.90 4.97
CA LEU A 269 -6.43 3.10 4.49
C LEU A 269 -6.89 1.70 4.03
N GLN A 270 -7.68 1.00 4.85
CA GLN A 270 -8.21 -0.32 4.52
C GLN A 270 -9.14 -0.28 3.30
N SER A 271 -9.85 0.83 3.09
CA SER A 271 -10.70 0.99 1.92
C SER A 271 -9.93 1.11 0.61
N GLU A 272 -8.74 1.70 0.66
CA GLU A 272 -7.82 1.78 -0.48
C GLU A 272 -7.05 0.46 -0.68
N LEU A 273 -6.71 -0.22 0.43
CA LEU A 273 -5.91 -1.44 0.41
C LEU A 273 -6.68 -2.64 -0.14
N PHE A 274 -7.93 -2.82 0.29
CA PHE A 274 -8.70 -4.02 -0.03
C PHE A 274 -9.57 -3.84 -1.29
N LEU A 275 -9.41 -4.72 -2.26
CA LEU A 275 -10.17 -4.67 -3.52
C LEU A 275 -11.69 -4.83 -3.30
N ASN A 276 -12.08 -5.60 -2.28
CA ASN A 276 -13.47 -5.84 -1.91
C ASN A 276 -14.02 -4.84 -0.87
N SER A 277 -13.34 -3.72 -0.65
CA SER A 277 -13.72 -2.72 0.37
C SER A 277 -15.09 -2.09 0.14
N SER A 278 -15.50 -1.93 -1.11
CA SER A 278 -16.76 -1.26 -1.48
C SER A 278 -18.02 -1.94 -0.92
N GLY A 279 -17.98 -3.26 -0.71
CA GLY A 279 -19.06 -4.01 -0.08
C GLY A 279 -18.97 -4.12 1.44
N LEU A 280 -17.93 -3.59 2.07
CA LEU A 280 -17.71 -3.73 3.51
C LEU A 280 -18.43 -2.64 4.30
N THR A 281 -18.83 -2.99 5.52
CA THR A 281 -19.47 -2.03 6.42
C THR A 281 -18.44 -1.14 7.10
N ARG A 282 -18.83 0.10 7.41
CA ARG A 282 -18.03 1.11 8.12
C ARG A 282 -18.72 1.54 9.41
N SER A 283 -17.96 2.11 10.33
CA SER A 283 -18.54 2.80 11.47
C SER A 283 -19.36 4.01 11.04
N ALA A 284 -20.54 4.18 11.64
CA ALA A 284 -21.36 5.37 11.47
C ALA A 284 -20.73 6.60 12.16
N ASN A 285 -19.93 6.35 13.21
CA ASN A 285 -19.24 7.38 13.98
C ASN A 285 -17.74 7.03 14.03
N PRO A 286 -16.98 7.28 12.96
CA PRO A 286 -15.56 6.97 12.95
C PRO A 286 -14.82 7.80 14.01
N SER A 287 -13.97 7.16 14.80
CA SER A 287 -13.17 7.84 15.81
C SER A 287 -11.90 8.44 15.18
N VAL A 288 -11.42 9.56 15.74
CA VAL A 288 -10.11 10.12 15.39
C VAL A 288 -8.98 9.31 16.04
N GLY A 289 -9.25 8.73 17.22
CA GLY A 289 -8.42 7.73 17.88
C GLY A 289 -7.54 8.28 19.01
N GLN A 290 -6.78 7.37 19.62
CA GLN A 290 -5.78 7.67 20.66
C GLN A 290 -4.43 8.04 20.05
N LEU A 291 -3.80 9.07 20.60
CA LEU A 291 -2.45 9.52 20.28
C LEU A 291 -1.56 9.47 21.52
N LEU A 292 -0.52 8.65 21.46
CA LEU A 292 0.49 8.56 22.50
C LEU A 292 1.77 9.29 22.08
N PHE A 293 2.26 10.19 22.93
CA PHE A 293 3.60 10.75 22.82
C PHE A 293 4.56 10.01 23.74
N ILE A 294 5.73 9.61 23.23
CA ILE A 294 6.85 9.09 24.03
C ILE A 294 8.01 10.07 23.88
N LEU A 295 8.49 10.64 24.99
CA LEU A 295 9.55 11.65 24.98
C LEU A 295 10.52 11.48 26.15
N PRO A 296 11.73 12.07 26.11
CA PRO A 296 12.68 12.00 27.22
C PRO A 296 12.10 12.67 28.49
N ASP A 297 12.39 12.11 29.67
CA ASP A 297 11.92 12.65 30.96
C ASP A 297 12.16 14.16 31.12
N SER A 298 13.33 14.62 30.65
CA SER A 298 13.77 16.00 30.74
C SER A 298 12.93 16.99 29.92
N TRP A 299 12.03 16.52 29.06
CA TRP A 299 11.27 17.33 28.10
C TRP A 299 9.76 17.34 28.36
N SER A 300 9.30 16.78 29.49
CA SER A 300 7.87 16.60 29.83
C SER A 300 6.98 17.82 29.57
N ASP A 301 7.42 19.03 29.89
CA ASP A 301 6.62 20.26 29.75
C ASP A 301 6.60 20.84 28.31
N THR A 302 7.46 20.34 27.41
CA THR A 302 7.64 20.93 26.06
C THR A 302 6.47 20.67 25.12
N LEU A 303 5.63 19.67 25.42
CA LEU A 303 4.52 19.24 24.55
C LEU A 303 3.16 19.78 24.94
N ASP A 304 3.00 20.47 26.06
CA ASP A 304 1.68 20.83 26.59
C ASP A 304 0.80 21.57 25.58
N THR A 305 1.38 22.53 24.86
CA THR A 305 0.66 23.29 23.83
C THR A 305 0.26 22.41 22.64
N TYR A 306 1.16 21.50 22.22
CA TYR A 306 0.89 20.60 21.10
C TYR A 306 -0.11 19.50 21.45
N ALA A 307 0.00 18.92 22.66
CA ALA A 307 -0.95 17.97 23.20
C ALA A 307 -2.34 18.60 23.35
N LEU A 308 -2.42 19.84 23.85
CA LEU A 308 -3.69 20.57 23.94
C LEU A 308 -4.30 20.81 22.55
N TRP A 309 -3.49 21.17 21.55
CA TRP A 309 -3.96 21.30 20.17
C TRP A 309 -4.53 19.99 19.62
N LYS A 310 -3.82 18.88 19.78
CA LYS A 310 -4.31 17.55 19.33
C LYS A 310 -5.60 17.14 20.05
N ARG A 311 -5.75 17.43 21.34
CA ARG A 311 -7.02 17.24 22.07
C ARG A 311 -8.16 18.07 21.50
N ARG A 312 -7.91 19.31 21.07
CA ARG A 312 -8.93 20.17 20.42
C ARG A 312 -9.34 19.64 19.05
N LEU A 313 -8.47 18.91 18.36
CA LEU A 313 -8.78 18.19 17.12
C LEU A 313 -9.56 16.88 17.36
N GLY A 314 -9.83 16.53 18.63
CA GLY A 314 -10.62 15.35 19.00
C GLY A 314 -9.81 14.08 19.27
N PHE A 315 -8.47 14.16 19.28
CA PHE A 315 -7.65 13.03 19.74
C PHE A 315 -7.73 12.88 21.25
N GLU A 316 -7.77 11.63 21.72
CA GLU A 316 -7.47 11.33 23.11
C GLU A 316 -5.94 11.22 23.25
N VAL A 317 -5.34 12.15 24.00
CA VAL A 317 -3.87 12.33 24.02
C VAL A 317 -3.27 11.91 25.36
N SER A 318 -2.38 10.93 25.31
CA SER A 318 -1.53 10.48 26.42
C SER A 318 -0.07 10.84 26.17
N ILE A 319 0.67 11.01 27.27
CA ILE A 319 2.10 11.37 27.25
C ILE A 319 2.81 10.40 28.20
N ALA A 320 3.86 9.76 27.71
CA ALA A 320 4.71 8.85 28.46
C ALA A 320 6.17 9.31 28.39
N ARG A 321 6.82 9.35 29.54
CA ARG A 321 8.22 9.77 29.67
C ARG A 321 9.16 8.56 29.57
N TYR A 322 10.21 8.69 28.78
CA TYR A 322 11.27 7.72 28.62
C TYR A 322 12.52 8.19 29.41
N PRO A 323 13.07 7.37 30.32
CA PRO A 323 12.61 6.04 30.71
C PRO A 323 11.61 6.00 31.89
N ALA A 324 11.21 7.12 32.50
CA ALA A 324 10.50 7.10 33.78
C ALA A 324 9.16 6.34 33.78
N ASP A 325 8.43 6.35 32.67
CA ASP A 325 7.12 5.68 32.54
C ASP A 325 7.19 4.41 31.69
N THR A 326 8.16 4.31 30.77
CA THR A 326 8.29 3.18 29.84
C THR A 326 9.34 2.15 30.24
N ASP A 327 10.12 2.41 31.29
CA ASP A 327 11.41 1.78 31.56
C ASP A 327 12.46 1.98 30.44
N SER A 328 13.72 1.61 30.73
CA SER A 328 14.85 1.79 29.83
C SER A 328 14.96 0.67 28.79
N GLY A 329 15.34 1.02 27.56
CA GLY A 329 15.61 0.06 26.48
C GLY A 329 14.42 -0.16 25.54
N SER A 330 14.74 -0.50 24.29
CA SER A 330 13.76 -0.62 23.21
C SER A 330 12.71 -1.72 23.41
N ASN A 331 13.05 -2.80 24.11
CA ASN A 331 12.06 -3.84 24.43
C ASN A 331 10.95 -3.32 25.36
N ASN A 332 11.30 -2.46 26.33
CA ASN A 332 10.30 -1.93 27.25
C ASN A 332 9.40 -0.88 26.58
N ILE A 333 9.94 -0.08 25.63
CA ILE A 333 9.13 0.77 24.75
C ILE A 333 8.12 -0.07 23.95
N ALA A 334 8.56 -1.19 23.35
CA ALA A 334 7.67 -2.08 22.60
C ALA A 334 6.57 -2.66 23.50
N SER A 335 6.92 -3.13 24.70
CA SER A 335 5.94 -3.63 25.67
C SER A 335 4.95 -2.55 26.13
N TYR A 336 5.41 -1.32 26.32
CA TYR A 336 4.56 -0.18 26.67
C TYR A 336 3.54 0.12 25.57
N LEU A 337 3.98 0.16 24.29
CA LEU A 337 3.11 0.35 23.14
C LEU A 337 2.08 -0.78 22.98
N ALA A 338 2.50 -2.03 23.17
CA ALA A 338 1.60 -3.18 23.11
C ALA A 338 0.53 -3.13 24.22
N ALA A 339 0.90 -2.71 25.44
CA ALA A 339 -0.03 -2.52 26.54
C ALA A 339 -1.02 -1.36 26.26
N ALA A 340 -0.53 -0.24 25.73
CA ALA A 340 -1.37 0.89 25.34
C ALA A 340 -2.35 0.50 24.22
N TYR A 341 -1.89 -0.25 23.22
CA TYR A 341 -2.73 -0.78 22.14
C TYR A 341 -3.83 -1.69 22.66
N SER A 342 -3.50 -2.63 23.53
CA SER A 342 -4.45 -3.59 24.10
C SER A 342 -5.50 -2.94 25.03
N SER A 343 -5.12 -1.88 25.76
CA SER A 343 -5.97 -1.27 26.79
C SER A 343 -6.78 -0.06 26.32
N SER A 344 -6.24 0.74 25.40
CA SER A 344 -6.84 2.00 24.96
C SER A 344 -7.21 2.01 23.46
N ALA A 345 -7.01 0.90 22.75
CA ALA A 345 -7.13 0.83 21.30
C ALA A 345 -6.24 1.87 20.60
N LEU A 346 -4.98 2.01 21.06
CA LEU A 346 -3.99 2.95 20.53
C LEU A 346 -4.04 2.99 19.00
N THR A 347 -4.04 4.20 18.42
CA THR A 347 -4.11 4.37 16.95
C THR A 347 -2.88 5.08 16.39
N HIS A 348 -2.30 6.00 17.15
CA HIS A 348 -1.17 6.81 16.73
C HIS A 348 -0.13 6.83 17.84
N ALA A 349 1.14 6.75 17.47
CA ALA A 349 2.24 6.99 18.39
C ALA A 349 3.26 7.94 17.76
N VAL A 350 3.77 8.87 18.54
CA VAL A 350 4.83 9.78 18.13
C VAL A 350 5.97 9.68 19.13
N ILE A 351 7.09 9.17 18.65
CA ILE A 351 8.34 9.13 19.40
C ILE A 351 9.04 10.49 19.21
N ILE A 352 9.47 11.11 20.30
CA ILE A 352 10.15 12.40 20.28
C ILE A 352 11.57 12.22 20.78
N GLY A 353 12.51 12.79 20.05
CA GLY A 353 13.94 12.69 20.29
C GLY A 353 14.63 11.80 19.26
N ASP A 354 15.92 12.05 19.07
CA ASP A 354 16.77 11.26 18.20
C ASP A 354 17.05 9.86 18.80
N TRP A 355 17.73 9.01 18.03
CA TRP A 355 17.99 7.61 18.37
C TRP A 355 18.75 7.41 19.69
N ASP A 356 19.53 8.39 20.13
CA ASP A 356 20.30 8.38 21.38
C ASP A 356 19.47 8.78 22.61
N LEU A 357 18.38 9.51 22.41
CA LEU A 357 17.45 9.94 23.46
C LEU A 357 16.33 8.92 23.68
N VAL A 358 15.74 8.41 22.60
CA VAL A 358 14.73 7.33 22.64
C VAL A 358 15.09 6.26 21.61
N PRO A 359 15.56 5.08 22.05
CA PRO A 359 16.15 4.11 21.14
C PRO A 359 15.13 3.52 20.17
N PRO A 360 15.50 3.33 18.89
CA PRO A 360 14.71 2.55 17.94
C PRO A 360 14.65 1.07 18.34
N ARG A 361 13.68 0.33 17.78
CA ARG A 361 13.57 -1.11 18.03
C ARG A 361 14.74 -1.85 17.41
N LEU A 362 15.33 -2.75 18.19
CA LEU A 362 16.33 -3.68 17.68
C LEU A 362 15.63 -4.75 16.83
N VAL A 363 15.94 -4.86 15.54
CA VAL A 363 15.33 -5.85 14.63
C VAL A 363 16.04 -7.20 14.71
N THR A 364 17.35 -7.20 14.93
CA THR A 364 18.15 -8.42 15.08
C THR A 364 19.24 -8.24 16.13
N SER A 365 19.52 -9.33 16.85
CA SER A 365 20.63 -9.44 17.80
C SER A 365 21.50 -10.64 17.40
N GLY A 366 22.26 -10.53 16.32
CA GLY A 366 23.30 -11.50 15.96
C GLY A 366 23.33 -11.93 14.49
N THR A 367 24.48 -12.45 14.06
CA THR A 367 24.62 -13.14 12.77
C THR A 367 23.99 -14.52 12.81
N ASN A 368 23.27 -14.85 11.73
CA ASN A 368 22.95 -16.20 11.24
C ASN A 368 21.70 -16.92 11.80
N ASN A 369 20.58 -16.21 12.01
CA ASN A 369 19.21 -16.59 11.56
C ASN A 369 18.11 -15.64 12.13
N VAL A 370 18.34 -14.33 12.11
CA VAL A 370 17.35 -13.34 12.57
C VAL A 370 17.54 -12.14 11.64
N PRO A 371 16.55 -11.75 10.81
CA PRO A 371 16.84 -10.97 9.60
C PRO A 371 17.46 -9.60 9.97
N PRO A 372 18.55 -9.10 9.34
CA PRO A 372 19.07 -9.40 7.99
C PRO A 372 20.62 -9.57 7.79
N SER A 373 20.98 -10.11 6.59
CA SER A 373 22.19 -9.94 5.75
C SER A 373 23.30 -11.05 5.70
N PRO A 374 23.90 -11.37 4.51
CA PRO A 374 24.87 -12.45 4.35
C PRO A 374 26.27 -12.23 4.89
N ASN A 375 26.69 -11.03 5.33
CA ASN A 375 28.10 -10.83 5.69
C ASN A 375 28.44 -9.91 6.89
N SER A 376 27.51 -9.45 7.74
CA SER A 376 27.93 -8.92 9.05
C SER A 376 26.84 -8.84 10.11
N SER A 377 27.23 -9.12 11.37
CA SER A 377 26.43 -8.83 12.56
C SER A 377 26.49 -7.33 12.83
N ARG A 378 25.35 -6.67 12.68
CA ARG A 378 25.13 -5.31 13.18
C ARG A 378 23.70 -5.22 13.70
N ASP A 379 23.53 -4.49 14.80
CA ASP A 379 22.24 -4.15 15.37
C ASP A 379 21.45 -3.31 14.36
N VAL A 380 20.69 -3.98 13.48
CA VAL A 380 19.78 -3.28 12.59
C VAL A 380 18.65 -2.77 13.45
N THR A 381 18.50 -1.46 13.47
CA THR A 381 17.45 -0.79 14.24
C THR A 381 16.45 -0.12 13.31
N SER A 382 15.20 -0.12 13.73
CA SER A 382 14.09 0.53 13.02
C SER A 382 12.98 0.83 14.01
N ASP A 383 12.22 1.90 13.80
CA ASP A 383 11.00 2.13 14.57
C ASP A 383 9.83 1.29 14.06
N ALA A 384 9.86 0.83 12.80
CA ALA A 384 8.73 0.12 12.17
C ALA A 384 8.17 -1.04 13.01
N PRO A 385 8.99 -1.90 13.67
CA PRO A 385 8.44 -2.99 14.47
C PRO A 385 7.70 -2.55 15.73
N TYR A 386 7.84 -1.29 16.18
CA TYR A 386 7.00 -0.75 17.26
C TYR A 386 5.53 -0.60 16.83
N ALA A 387 5.26 -0.59 15.52
CA ALA A 387 3.91 -0.47 15.00
C ALA A 387 3.21 -1.83 14.80
N CYS A 388 3.94 -2.95 14.82
CA CYS A 388 3.38 -4.30 14.68
C CYS A 388 2.93 -4.80 16.06
N LEU A 389 1.64 -4.69 16.36
CA LEU A 389 1.06 -4.90 17.70
C LEU A 389 -0.06 -5.95 17.73
N ALA A 390 -0.51 -6.42 16.58
CA ALA A 390 -1.48 -7.50 16.41
C ALA A 390 -0.99 -8.50 15.34
N GLY A 391 -1.42 -9.75 15.48
CA GLY A 391 -0.98 -10.82 14.58
C GLY A 391 0.49 -11.20 14.75
N ASP A 392 0.92 -12.21 13.98
CA ASP A 392 2.32 -12.59 13.81
C ASP A 392 2.74 -12.20 12.38
N ASP A 393 2.76 -10.89 12.12
CA ASP A 393 3.07 -10.33 10.81
C ASP A 393 3.77 -8.95 10.89
N PHE A 394 4.01 -8.33 9.73
CA PHE A 394 4.74 -7.06 9.59
C PHE A 394 3.85 -5.87 9.23
N LYS A 395 2.54 -5.94 9.48
CA LYS A 395 1.62 -4.83 9.24
C LYS A 395 1.58 -3.89 10.43
N ALA A 396 1.56 -2.59 10.14
CA ALA A 396 1.49 -1.57 11.16
C ALA A 396 0.05 -1.41 11.67
N ASP A 397 -0.18 -1.76 12.93
CA ASP A 397 -1.47 -1.61 13.61
C ASP A 397 -1.69 -0.20 14.17
N ILE A 398 -0.63 0.60 14.24
CA ILE A 398 -0.67 2.02 14.63
C ILE A 398 0.06 2.89 13.60
N LEU A 399 -0.38 4.14 13.46
CA LEU A 399 0.33 5.15 12.69
C LEU A 399 1.47 5.69 13.55
N LEU A 400 2.70 5.27 13.23
CA LEU A 400 3.90 5.60 13.98
C LEU A 400 4.70 6.68 13.28
N SER A 401 5.18 7.66 14.06
CA SER A 401 6.08 8.72 13.59
C SER A 401 7.19 8.97 14.60
N ARG A 402 8.32 9.51 14.13
CA ARG A 402 9.37 10.08 14.98
C ARG A 402 9.60 11.54 14.65
N ILE A 403 9.77 12.36 15.68
CA ILE A 403 10.29 13.73 15.59
C ILE A 403 11.70 13.68 16.21
N SER A 404 12.73 13.59 15.36
CA SER A 404 14.15 13.52 15.75
C SER A 404 14.69 14.90 16.10
#